data_AF-X8CF68-F1
#
_entry.id   AF-X8CF68-F1
#
_cell.length_a   1.000
_cell.length_b   1.000
_cell.length_c   1.000
_cell.angle_alpha   90.00
_cell.angle_beta   90.00
_cell.angle_gamma   90.00
#
_symmetry.space_group_name_H-M   'P 1'
#
loop_
_entity.id
_entity.type
_entity.pdbx_description
1 polymer ?
#
loop_
_entity_poly.entity_id
_entity_poly.type
_entity_poly.pdbx_seq_one_letter_code
_entity_poly.pdbx_strand_id
1 'polypeptide(L)'
;MDRVNEGQWTHIGDPTFDAYLNGELERALTIAGSTGVRVVVATVPYSRGGEKPDGRLYPEDQPDRVNLWNTMLRKTVSHHPNVAILDLNKKLCPDGVYTAKVDGIKVRSDGVHLTPEGVKWLTPWLEESLR
;
A
#
# COMPACT_ATOMS: atom_id res chain seq x y z
N MET A 1 -0.66 -9.17 -4.12
CA MET A 1 -1.67 -10.25 -4.06
C MET A 1 -1.93 -10.72 -5.47
N ASP A 2 -1.91 -12.03 -5.68
CA ASP A 2 -2.43 -12.63 -6.91
C ASP A 2 -3.94 -12.86 -6.73
N ARG A 3 -4.72 -12.68 -7.80
CA ARG A 3 -6.18 -12.80 -7.76
C ARG A 3 -6.69 -13.49 -9.02
N VAL A 4 -7.71 -14.33 -8.86
CA VAL A 4 -8.45 -14.86 -10.02
C VAL A 4 -9.40 -13.78 -10.54
N ASN A 5 -9.24 -13.41 -11.79
CA ASN A 5 -10.14 -12.53 -12.54
C ASN A 5 -10.58 -13.25 -13.82
N GLU A 6 -11.88 -13.36 -14.07
CA GLU A 6 -12.45 -14.08 -15.23
C GLU A 6 -11.88 -15.50 -15.43
N GLY A 7 -11.57 -16.20 -14.33
CA GLY A 7 -11.02 -17.55 -14.34
C GLY A 7 -9.50 -17.62 -14.59
N GLN A 8 -8.81 -16.50 -14.75
CA GLN A 8 -7.36 -16.43 -14.90
C GLN A 8 -6.70 -15.90 -13.63
N TRP A 9 -5.58 -16.51 -13.24
CA TRP A 9 -4.71 -15.93 -12.21
C TRP A 9 -4.04 -14.67 -12.76
N THR A 10 -4.20 -13.58 -12.04
CA THR A 10 -3.68 -12.26 -12.41
C THR A 10 -2.99 -11.62 -11.22
N HIS A 11 -2.19 -10.58 -11.48
CA HIS A 11 -1.38 -9.93 -10.47
C HIS A 11 -0.97 -8.52 -10.89
N ILE A 12 -0.54 -7.69 -9.95
CA ILE A 12 -0.06 -6.32 -10.22
C ILE A 12 1.16 -6.37 -11.14
N GLY A 13 1.15 -5.68 -12.27
CA GLY A 13 2.13 -5.76 -13.35
C GLY A 13 1.67 -6.60 -14.54
N ASP A 14 0.52 -7.28 -14.45
CA ASP A 14 -0.19 -7.81 -15.61
C ASP A 14 -1.03 -6.68 -16.24
N PRO A 15 -0.91 -6.39 -17.55
CA PRO A 15 -1.60 -5.24 -18.16
C PRO A 15 -3.13 -5.25 -17.98
N THR A 16 -3.77 -6.42 -18.02
CA THR A 16 -5.22 -6.54 -17.89
C THR A 16 -5.64 -6.25 -16.46
N PHE A 17 -4.93 -6.82 -15.49
CA PHE A 17 -5.22 -6.59 -14.08
C PHE A 17 -4.87 -5.17 -13.64
N ASP A 18 -3.80 -4.60 -14.18
CA ASP A 18 -3.42 -3.21 -13.94
C ASP A 18 -4.49 -2.25 -14.48
N ALA A 19 -5.05 -2.52 -15.66
CA ALA A 19 -6.17 -1.74 -16.19
C ALA A 19 -7.42 -1.85 -15.29
N TYR A 20 -7.74 -3.07 -14.83
CA TYR A 20 -8.83 -3.30 -13.87
C TYR A 20 -8.62 -2.53 -12.56
N LEU A 21 -7.45 -2.66 -11.92
CA LEU A 21 -7.13 -1.96 -10.68
C LEU A 21 -7.14 -0.44 -10.83
N ASN A 22 -6.64 0.09 -11.95
CA ASN A 22 -6.73 1.51 -12.26
C ASN A 22 -8.18 1.98 -12.32
N GLY A 23 -9.05 1.24 -13.02
CA GLY A 23 -10.47 1.54 -13.12
C GLY A 23 -11.19 1.52 -11.75
N GLU A 24 -10.88 0.53 -10.93
CA GLU A 24 -11.44 0.44 -9.57
C GLU A 24 -10.94 1.57 -8.65
N LEU A 25 -9.66 1.95 -8.75
CA LEU A 25 -9.11 3.07 -7.99
C LEU A 25 -9.74 4.40 -8.43
N GLU A 26 -9.84 4.65 -9.74
CA GLU A 26 -10.49 5.84 -10.30
C GLU A 26 -11.93 5.98 -9.83
N ARG A 27 -12.69 4.86 -9.88
CA ARG A 27 -14.06 4.79 -9.37
C ARG A 27 -14.13 5.08 -7.87
N ALA A 28 -13.24 4.48 -7.08
CA ALA A 28 -13.20 4.69 -5.63
C ALA A 28 -12.93 6.15 -5.27
N LEU A 29 -11.96 6.81 -5.93
CA LEU A 29 -11.64 8.22 -5.70
C LEU A 29 -12.79 9.15 -6.14
N THR A 30 -13.43 8.86 -7.27
CA THR A 30 -14.61 9.60 -7.75
C THR A 30 -15.74 9.54 -6.73
N ILE A 31 -16.04 8.34 -6.20
CA ILE A 31 -17.10 8.17 -5.20
C ILE A 31 -16.73 8.86 -3.89
N ALA A 32 -15.52 8.63 -3.38
CA ALA A 32 -15.06 9.20 -2.11
C ALA A 32 -14.99 10.73 -2.14
N GLY A 33 -14.57 11.31 -3.27
CA GLY A 33 -14.47 12.76 -3.47
C GLY A 33 -15.75 13.43 -3.97
N SER A 34 -16.84 12.69 -4.21
CA SER A 34 -18.05 13.18 -4.88
C SER A 34 -18.74 14.38 -4.21
N THR A 35 -18.51 14.58 -2.92
CA THR A 35 -19.09 15.68 -2.12
C THR A 35 -18.14 16.85 -1.89
N GLY A 36 -16.95 16.82 -2.50
CA GLY A 36 -15.92 17.84 -2.31
C GLY A 36 -15.15 17.74 -0.99
N VAL A 37 -15.30 16.63 -0.25
CA VAL A 37 -14.51 16.35 0.96
C VAL A 37 -13.04 16.10 0.62
N ARG A 38 -12.14 16.45 1.55
CA ARG A 38 -10.72 16.08 1.46
C ARG A 38 -10.60 14.56 1.54
N VAL A 39 -9.97 13.95 0.53
CA VAL A 39 -9.64 12.53 0.52
C VAL A 39 -8.13 12.38 0.63
N VAL A 40 -7.67 11.50 1.51
CA VAL A 40 -6.25 11.17 1.66
C VAL A 40 -6.06 9.68 1.45
N VAL A 41 -5.13 9.32 0.57
CA VAL A 41 -4.87 7.94 0.16
C VAL A 41 -3.48 7.53 0.60
N ALA A 42 -3.38 6.44 1.36
CA ALA A 42 -2.10 5.93 1.84
C ALA A 42 -1.40 5.05 0.79
N THR A 43 -0.09 5.19 0.63
CA THR A 43 0.73 4.20 -0.09
C THR A 43 0.83 2.90 0.71
N VAL A 44 1.00 1.76 0.01
CA VAL A 44 1.14 0.47 0.67
C VAL A 44 2.60 0.26 1.12
N PRO A 45 2.88 -0.05 2.39
CA PRO A 45 4.21 -0.45 2.85
C PRO A 45 4.65 -1.79 2.25
N TYR A 46 5.95 -2.06 2.25
CA TYR A 46 6.44 -3.42 2.00
C TYR A 46 5.98 -4.37 3.11
N SER A 47 5.70 -5.60 2.72
CA SER A 47 5.30 -6.70 3.61
C SER A 47 6.27 -7.87 3.51
N ARG A 48 6.21 -8.76 4.51
CA ARG A 48 6.88 -10.06 4.52
C ARG A 48 6.02 -11.05 5.30
N GLY A 49 4.84 -11.37 4.75
CA GLY A 49 3.86 -12.25 5.39
C GLY A 49 4.30 -13.70 5.53
N GLY A 50 5.34 -14.11 4.78
CA GLY A 50 5.99 -15.40 4.95
C GLY A 50 7.03 -15.68 3.87
N GLU A 51 7.68 -16.84 3.99
CA GLU A 51 8.61 -17.36 3.00
C GLU A 51 8.16 -18.73 2.52
N LYS A 52 8.48 -19.03 1.26
CA LYS A 52 8.37 -20.37 0.70
C LYS A 52 9.40 -21.29 1.39
N PRO A 53 9.25 -22.63 1.28
CA PRO A 53 10.22 -23.58 1.85
C PRO A 53 11.67 -23.36 1.39
N ASP A 54 11.87 -22.72 0.23
CA ASP A 54 13.18 -22.39 -0.33
C ASP A 54 13.71 -21.00 0.10
N GLY A 55 13.05 -20.33 1.03
CA GLY A 55 13.43 -19.00 1.56
C GLY A 55 13.07 -17.84 0.65
N ARG A 56 12.46 -18.07 -0.52
CA ARG A 56 11.98 -16.98 -1.38
C ARG A 56 10.70 -16.37 -0.83
N LEU A 57 10.53 -15.07 -1.03
CA LEU A 57 9.28 -14.38 -0.75
C LEU A 57 8.15 -14.89 -1.66
N TYR A 58 6.93 -14.85 -1.14
CA TYR A 58 5.74 -14.97 -1.99
C TYR A 58 5.68 -13.81 -2.99
N PRO A 59 5.09 -14.00 -4.19
CA PRO A 59 5.03 -12.96 -5.22
C PRO A 59 4.51 -11.62 -4.71
N GLU A 60 3.50 -11.63 -3.84
CA GLU A 60 2.88 -10.45 -3.23
C GLU A 60 3.78 -9.67 -2.26
N ASP A 61 4.78 -10.32 -1.67
CA ASP A 61 5.75 -9.70 -0.77
C ASP A 61 7.00 -9.19 -1.53
N GLN A 62 7.09 -9.43 -2.84
CA GLN A 62 8.18 -8.91 -3.66
C GLN A 62 8.10 -7.38 -3.71
N PRO A 63 9.20 -6.65 -3.39
CA PRO A 63 9.20 -5.18 -3.39
C PRO A 63 8.70 -4.55 -4.69
N ASP A 64 8.97 -5.18 -5.83
CA ASP A 64 8.52 -4.67 -7.13
C ASP A 64 7.00 -4.64 -7.27
N ARG A 65 6.26 -5.57 -6.65
CA ARG A 65 4.78 -5.50 -6.64
C ARG A 65 4.29 -4.26 -5.91
N VAL A 66 4.90 -3.94 -4.78
CA VAL A 66 4.58 -2.76 -3.98
C VAL A 66 4.95 -1.48 -4.72
N ASN A 67 6.10 -1.48 -5.43
CA ASN A 67 6.54 -0.35 -6.25
C ASN A 67 5.57 -0.08 -7.40
N LEU A 68 5.16 -1.13 -8.13
CA LEU A 68 4.19 -1.04 -9.22
C LEU A 68 2.84 -0.51 -8.71
N TRP A 69 2.34 -1.07 -7.61
CA TRP A 69 1.10 -0.60 -6.98
C TRP A 69 1.18 0.88 -6.59
N ASN A 70 2.23 1.28 -5.86
CA ASN A 70 2.36 2.66 -5.40
C ASN A 70 2.57 3.64 -6.56
N THR A 71 3.19 3.20 -7.65
CA THR A 71 3.31 4.00 -8.89
C THR A 71 1.95 4.21 -9.54
N MET A 72 1.17 3.13 -9.68
CA MET A 72 -0.20 3.18 -10.20
C MET A 72 -1.08 4.09 -9.34
N LEU A 73 -1.05 3.91 -8.02
CA LEU A 73 -1.79 4.72 -7.05
C LEU A 73 -1.50 6.21 -7.19
N ARG A 74 -0.22 6.58 -7.21
CA ARG A 74 0.21 7.99 -7.36
C ARG A 74 -0.22 8.57 -8.71
N LYS A 75 -0.11 7.79 -9.79
CA LYS A 75 -0.57 8.21 -11.11
C LYS A 75 -2.07 8.50 -11.12
N THR A 76 -2.88 7.59 -10.60
CA THR A 76 -4.34 7.79 -10.56
C THR A 76 -4.70 8.98 -9.68
N VAL A 77 -4.12 9.09 -8.48
CA VAL A 77 -4.34 10.25 -7.60
C VAL A 77 -3.97 11.58 -8.26
N SER A 78 -2.95 11.62 -9.13
CA SER A 78 -2.57 12.85 -9.84
C SER A 78 -3.66 13.42 -10.76
N HIS A 79 -4.68 12.63 -11.12
CA HIS A 79 -5.84 13.09 -11.89
C HIS A 79 -6.93 13.73 -11.00
N HIS A 80 -6.81 13.63 -9.67
CA HIS A 80 -7.81 14.08 -8.71
C HIS A 80 -7.27 15.24 -7.85
N PRO A 81 -7.54 16.51 -8.20
CA PRO A 81 -6.93 17.66 -7.52
C PRO A 81 -7.29 17.78 -6.03
N ASN A 82 -8.39 17.15 -5.58
CA ASN A 82 -8.84 17.17 -4.18
C ASN A 82 -8.37 15.96 -3.36
N VAL A 83 -7.53 15.09 -3.95
CA VAL A 83 -7.02 13.88 -3.31
C VAL A 83 -5.53 14.05 -3.03
N ALA A 84 -5.12 13.78 -1.79
CA ALA A 84 -3.72 13.83 -1.38
C ALA A 84 -3.15 12.43 -1.12
N ILE A 85 -1.84 12.27 -1.30
CA ILE A 85 -1.11 11.05 -0.90
C ILE A 85 -0.56 11.20 0.51
N LEU A 86 -0.79 10.18 1.34
CA LEU A 86 -0.07 9.94 2.60
C LEU A 86 0.99 8.86 2.37
N ASP A 87 2.27 9.18 2.52
CA ASP A 87 3.35 8.22 2.24
C ASP A 87 3.61 7.25 3.41
N LEU A 88 2.62 6.40 3.68
CA LEU A 88 2.68 5.38 4.72
C LEU A 88 3.77 4.33 4.42
N ASN A 89 4.06 4.05 3.14
CA ASN A 89 5.19 3.22 2.74
C ASN A 89 6.50 3.80 3.29
N LYS A 90 6.80 5.08 3.04
CA LYS A 90 8.02 5.70 3.55
C LYS A 90 8.09 5.73 5.07
N LYS A 91 6.97 5.94 5.76
CA LYS A 91 6.93 5.94 7.23
C LYS A 91 7.25 4.58 7.84
N LEU A 92 6.72 3.50 7.26
CA LEU A 92 6.88 2.14 7.81
C LEU A 92 8.06 1.38 7.21
N CYS A 93 8.62 1.86 6.11
CA CYS A 93 9.74 1.25 5.39
C CYS A 93 10.75 2.34 4.96
N PRO A 94 11.40 3.03 5.92
CA PRO A 94 12.22 4.21 5.64
C PRO A 94 13.39 3.94 4.70
N ASP A 95 13.91 2.72 4.70
CA ASP A 95 15.08 2.32 3.89
C ASP A 95 14.70 1.75 2.51
N GLY A 96 13.42 1.82 2.11
CA GLY A 96 12.97 1.30 0.82
C GLY A 96 12.89 -0.23 0.75
N VAL A 97 12.86 -0.89 1.91
CA VAL A 97 12.72 -2.35 2.07
C VAL A 97 11.80 -2.69 3.24
N TYR A 98 11.29 -3.92 3.29
CA TYR A 98 10.53 -4.40 4.45
C TYR A 98 11.30 -4.18 5.75
N THR A 99 10.62 -3.59 6.73
CA THR A 99 11.20 -3.23 8.02
C THR A 99 10.32 -3.73 9.15
N ALA A 100 10.86 -4.64 9.97
CA ALA A 100 10.15 -5.17 11.14
C ALA A 100 10.18 -4.22 12.34
N LYS A 101 11.21 -3.37 12.42
CA LYS A 101 11.42 -2.39 13.48
C LYS A 101 11.76 -1.01 12.93
N VAL A 102 11.05 0.04 13.37
CA VAL A 102 11.34 1.43 13.01
C VAL A 102 11.56 2.20 14.31
N ASP A 103 12.61 3.04 14.37
CA ASP A 103 12.98 3.80 15.58
C ASP A 103 13.12 2.91 16.84
N GLY A 104 13.61 1.67 16.66
CA GLY A 104 13.74 0.68 17.73
C GLY A 104 12.43 -0.05 18.12
N ILE A 105 11.28 0.41 17.64
CA ILE A 105 9.95 -0.15 17.92
C ILE A 105 9.66 -1.33 17.00
N LYS A 106 9.21 -2.48 17.53
CA LYS A 106 8.71 -3.59 16.70
C LYS A 106 7.36 -3.21 16.12
N VAL A 107 7.36 -2.69 14.88
CA VAL A 107 6.15 -2.20 14.23
C VAL A 107 5.32 -3.30 13.57
N ARG A 108 5.89 -4.46 13.21
CA ARG A 108 5.15 -5.57 12.55
C ARG A 108 4.98 -6.79 13.45
N SER A 109 3.79 -7.39 13.47
CA SER A 109 3.51 -8.63 14.22
C SER A 109 3.88 -9.88 13.43
N ASP A 110 3.48 -9.93 12.17
CA ASP A 110 3.54 -11.10 11.27
C ASP A 110 4.12 -10.74 9.89
N GLY A 111 4.74 -9.56 9.78
CA GLY A 111 5.25 -9.05 8.51
C GLY A 111 4.26 -8.25 7.68
N VAL A 112 2.99 -8.19 8.07
CA VAL A 112 1.96 -7.35 7.43
C VAL A 112 1.35 -6.39 8.44
N HIS A 113 0.78 -6.92 9.52
CA HIS A 113 -0.01 -6.16 10.49
C HIS A 113 0.85 -5.39 11.48
N LEU A 114 0.33 -4.25 11.94
CA LEU A 114 0.97 -3.46 12.98
C LEU A 114 0.84 -4.15 14.34
N THR A 115 1.89 -4.07 15.16
CA THR A 115 1.76 -4.41 16.60
C THR A 115 1.00 -3.30 17.33
N PRO A 116 0.43 -3.57 18.53
CA PRO A 116 -0.16 -2.52 19.37
C PRO A 116 0.81 -1.38 19.69
N GLU A 117 2.10 -1.68 19.87
CA GLU A 117 3.14 -0.67 20.09
C GLU A 117 3.41 0.15 18.82
N GLY A 118 3.46 -0.51 17.66
CA GLY A 118 3.61 0.13 16.35
C GLY A 118 2.43 1.06 16.03
N VAL A 119 1.20 0.69 16.39
CA VAL A 119 0.04 1.59 16.28
C VAL A 119 0.23 2.83 17.14
N LYS A 120 0.58 2.68 18.43
CA LYS A 120 0.82 3.83 19.33
C LYS A 120 1.91 4.77 18.81
N TRP A 121 2.97 4.23 18.22
CA TRP A 121 4.04 5.01 17.61
C TRP A 121 3.60 5.71 16.31
N LEU A 122 2.76 5.07 15.50
CA LEU A 122 2.31 5.61 14.22
C LEU A 122 1.24 6.69 14.37
N THR A 123 0.34 6.57 15.35
CA THR A 123 -0.83 7.43 15.51
C THR A 123 -0.51 8.93 15.53
N PRO A 124 0.46 9.44 16.32
CA PRO A 124 0.77 10.88 16.33
C PRO A 124 1.20 11.41 14.96
N TRP A 125 2.01 10.63 14.23
CA TRP A 125 2.42 10.98 12.87
C TRP A 125 1.23 10.98 11.91
N LEU A 126 0.32 10.02 12.03
CA LEU A 126 -0.89 9.95 11.20
C LEU A 126 -1.80 11.15 11.47
N GLU A 127 -2.03 11.49 12.74
CA GLU A 127 -2.84 12.65 13.13
C GLU A 127 -2.25 13.95 12.60
N GLU A 128 -0.93 14.14 12.70
CA GLU A 128 -0.24 15.31 12.17
C GLU A 128 -0.35 15.39 10.64
N SER A 129 -0.17 14.25 9.96
CA SER A 129 -0.21 14.20 8.48
C SER A 129 -1.59 14.46 7.88
N LEU A 130 -2.66 14.38 8.70
CA LEU A 130 -4.04 14.61 8.28
C LEU A 130 -4.57 16.00 8.65
N ARG A 131 -3.80 16.80 9.40
CA ARG A 131 -4.12 18.22 9.62
C ARG A 131 -3.99 19.01 8.31
#